data_AF-A0A3A9WD16-F1
#
_entry.id   AF-A0A3A9WD16-F1
#
_cell.length_a   1.000
_cell.length_b   1.000
_cell.length_c   1.000
_cell.angle_alpha   90.00
_cell.angle_beta   90.00
_cell.angle_gamma   90.00
#
_symmetry.space_group_name_H-M   'P 1'
#
loop_
_entity.id
_entity.type
_entity.pdbx_description
1 polymer ?
#
loop_
_entity_poly.entity_id
_entity_poly.type
_entity_poly.pdbx_seq_one_letter_code
_entity_poly.pdbx_strand_id
1 'polypeptide(L)'
;MVFTTRYGTPIDPRNFNREFIRRCERAAVRVIRVHDTRHTCGSLLAAMDVHPRVAMQILRHSEIAVTMEVYTHIPSKETRRALRKLGKALGGKRGRPAKP
;
A
#
# COMPACT_ATOMS: atom_id res chain seq x y z
N MET A 1 -2.82 20.28 -11.98
CA MET A 1 -2.23 20.09 -10.64
C MET A 1 -2.97 20.99 -9.66
N VAL A 2 -3.41 20.47 -8.51
CA VAL A 2 -4.29 21.18 -7.55
C VAL A 2 -3.52 21.95 -6.46
N PHE A 3 -2.23 21.67 -6.26
CA PHE A 3 -1.43 22.31 -5.21
C PHE A 3 -0.57 23.45 -5.75
N THR A 4 -0.94 24.67 -5.40
CA THR A 4 -0.23 25.90 -5.78
C THR A 4 0.34 26.61 -4.56
N THR A 5 1.37 27.41 -4.77
CA THR A 5 1.83 28.39 -3.79
C THR A 5 0.78 29.48 -3.58
N ARG A 6 1.00 30.37 -2.60
CA ARG A 6 0.14 31.56 -2.37
C ARG A 6 0.04 32.51 -3.57
N TYR A 7 0.90 32.32 -4.58
CA TYR A 7 0.96 33.11 -5.81
C TYR A 7 0.40 32.35 -7.02
N GLY A 8 -0.25 31.20 -6.82
CA GLY A 8 -0.85 30.41 -7.90
C GLY A 8 0.15 29.58 -8.72
N THR A 9 1.44 29.65 -8.42
CA THR A 9 2.47 28.84 -9.11
C THR A 9 2.51 27.41 -8.58
N PRO A 10 2.94 26.42 -9.38
CA PRO A 10 3.14 25.05 -8.89
C PRO A 10 4.13 24.99 -7.73
N ILE A 11 3.86 24.14 -6.73
CA ILE A 11 4.81 23.90 -5.64
C ILE A 11 5.98 23.06 -6.18
N ASP A 12 7.21 23.58 -6.07
CA ASP A 12 8.42 22.82 -6.36
C ASP A 12 8.52 21.61 -5.38
N PRO A 13 8.73 20.38 -5.88
CA PRO A 13 8.82 19.18 -5.03
C PRO A 13 9.86 19.26 -3.90
N ARG A 14 10.97 19.97 -4.10
CA ARG A 14 12.01 20.16 -3.07
C ARG A 14 11.51 21.08 -1.96
N ASN A 15 10.76 22.13 -2.31
CA ASN A 15 10.13 23.01 -1.33
C ASN A 15 9.09 22.25 -0.50
N PHE A 16 8.29 21.39 -1.14
CA PHE A 16 7.35 20.52 -0.43
C PHE A 16 8.08 19.56 0.52
N ASN A 17 9.12 18.86 0.07
CA ASN A 17 9.89 17.94 0.91
C ASN A 17 10.52 18.64 2.12
N ARG A 18 11.09 19.83 1.93
CA ARG A 18 11.66 20.62 3.03
C ARG A 18 10.60 21.02 4.05
N GLU A 19 9.42 21.41 3.59
CA GLU A 19 8.31 21.73 4.49
C GLU A 19 7.79 20.48 5.21
N PHE A 20 7.69 19.34 4.52
CA PHE A 20 7.28 18.07 5.10
C PHE A 20 8.21 17.65 6.26
N ILE A 21 9.53 17.71 6.06
CA ILE A 21 10.52 17.40 7.11
C ILE A 21 10.34 18.34 8.31
N ARG A 22 10.26 19.66 8.07
CA ARG A 22 10.05 20.65 9.15
C ARG A 22 8.76 20.38 9.94
N ARG A 23 7.70 19.87 9.28
CA ARG A 23 6.45 19.52 9.95
C ARG A 23 6.59 18.25 10.78
N CYS A 24 7.31 17.24 10.31
CA CYS A 24 7.61 16.04 11.10
C CYS A 24 8.40 16.38 12.36
N GLU A 25 9.45 17.22 12.23
CA GLU A 25 10.27 17.67 13.37
C GLU A 25 9.43 18.44 14.40
N ARG A 26 8.60 19.37 13.94
CA ARG A 26 7.69 20.14 14.82
C ARG A 26 6.66 19.27 15.53
N ALA A 27 6.21 18.19 14.89
CA ALA A 27 5.28 17.24 15.49
C ALA A 27 5.98 16.19 16.37
N ALA A 28 7.31 16.24 16.50
CA ALA A 28 8.14 15.28 17.22
C ALA A 28 7.91 13.81 16.77
N VAL A 29 7.60 13.62 15.48
CA VAL A 29 7.43 12.28 14.88
C VAL A 29 8.66 11.90 14.07
N ARG A 30 8.85 10.60 13.88
CA ARG A 30 9.90 10.07 13.00
C ARG A 30 9.80 10.71 11.62
N VAL A 31 10.91 11.27 11.14
CA VAL A 31 11.02 11.78 9.78
C VAL A 31 11.06 10.59 8.80
N ILE A 32 10.12 10.58 7.87
CA ILE A 32 10.02 9.62 6.77
C ILE A 32 10.02 10.36 5.45
N ARG A 33 10.14 9.65 4.32
CA ARG A 33 9.99 10.29 3.00
C ARG A 33 8.51 10.51 2.70
N VAL A 34 8.20 11.47 1.82
CA VAL A 34 6.81 11.75 1.43
C VAL A 34 6.13 10.51 0.84
N HIS A 35 6.84 9.70 0.05
CA HIS A 35 6.26 8.47 -0.50
C HIS A 35 5.99 7.40 0.55
N ASP A 36 6.71 7.41 1.67
CA ASP A 36 6.48 6.47 2.77
C ASP A 36 5.12 6.70 3.41
N THR A 37 4.57 7.92 3.35
CA THR A 37 3.19 8.20 3.85
C THR A 37 2.14 7.36 3.12
N ARG A 38 2.37 7.11 1.82
CA ARG A 38 1.51 6.24 1.01
C ARG A 38 1.67 4.77 1.39
N HIS A 39 2.90 4.34 1.70
CA HIS A 39 3.15 3.00 2.22
C HIS A 39 2.47 2.80 3.58
N THR A 40 2.60 3.78 4.49
CA THR A 40 1.90 3.77 5.79
C THR A 40 0.39 3.70 5.62
N CYS A 41 -0.19 4.45 4.67
CA CYS A 41 -1.61 4.37 4.34
C CYS A 41 -2.02 2.94 3.93
N GLY A 42 -1.21 2.29 3.08
CA GLY A 42 -1.41 0.88 2.72
C GLY A 42 -1.37 -0.05 3.94
N SER A 43 -0.39 0.11 4.82
CA SER A 43 -0.26 -0.71 6.04
C SER A 43 -1.43 -0.52 7.01
N LEU A 44 -1.95 0.71 7.13
CA LEU A 44 -3.14 0.98 7.94
C LEU A 44 -4.40 0.32 7.36
N LEU A 45 -4.60 0.41 6.04
CA LEU A 45 -5.73 -0.25 5.37
C LEU A 45 -5.66 -1.78 5.54
N ALA A 46 -4.46 -2.37 5.42
CA ALA A 46 -4.26 -3.78 5.67
C ALA A 46 -4.52 -4.17 7.13
N ALA A 47 -4.07 -3.35 8.10
CA ALA A 47 -4.34 -3.57 9.52
C ALA A 47 -5.83 -3.49 9.87
N MET A 48 -6.61 -2.73 9.12
CA MET A 48 -8.08 -2.64 9.25
C MET A 48 -8.83 -3.75 8.48
N ASP A 49 -8.14 -4.78 7.98
CA ASP A 49 -8.69 -5.87 7.17
C ASP A 49 -9.46 -5.40 5.92
N VAL A 50 -9.11 -4.24 5.38
CA VAL A 50 -9.69 -3.77 4.11
C VAL A 50 -9.27 -4.74 3.02
N HIS A 51 -10.22 -5.15 2.17
CA HIS A 51 -9.91 -6.05 1.08
C HIS A 51 -8.90 -5.41 0.10
N PRO A 52 -7.84 -6.11 -0.35
CA PRO A 52 -6.78 -5.54 -1.19
C PRO A 52 -7.30 -4.77 -2.41
N ARG A 53 -8.33 -5.30 -3.09
CA ARG A 53 -8.97 -4.62 -4.24
C ARG A 53 -9.52 -3.23 -3.88
N VAL A 54 -10.10 -3.08 -2.69
CA VAL A 54 -10.63 -1.79 -2.20
C VAL A 54 -9.49 -0.88 -1.79
N ALA A 55 -8.47 -1.39 -1.10
CA ALA A 55 -7.27 -0.63 -0.76
C ALA A 55 -6.57 -0.09 -2.03
N MET A 56 -6.49 -0.89 -3.10
CA MET A 56 -5.95 -0.46 -4.39
C MET A 56 -6.76 0.65 -5.07
N GLN A 57 -8.09 0.63 -4.93
CA GLN A 57 -8.95 1.71 -5.43
C GLN A 57 -8.74 2.99 -4.63
N ILE A 58 -8.62 2.89 -3.30
CA ILE A 58 -8.37 4.03 -2.39
C ILE A 58 -7.01 4.66 -2.68
N LEU A 59 -5.97 3.84 -2.77
CA LEU A 59 -4.63 4.35 -3.06
C LEU A 59 -4.55 4.85 -4.50
N ARG A 60 -5.35 4.30 -5.43
CA ARG A 60 -5.46 4.71 -6.84
C ARG A 60 -4.16 4.43 -7.62
N HIS A 61 -4.10 3.29 -8.31
CA HIS A 61 -3.01 2.86 -9.21
C HIS A 61 -1.57 2.92 -8.64
N SER A 62 -1.35 3.04 -7.33
CA SER A 62 0.00 2.81 -6.80
C SER A 62 0.36 1.39 -7.05
N GLU A 63 1.59 1.22 -7.52
CA GLU A 63 2.24 -0.05 -7.80
C GLU A 63 1.64 -1.19 -6.99
N ILE A 64 1.06 -2.13 -7.74
CA ILE A 64 0.56 -3.42 -7.23
C ILE A 64 1.60 -4.06 -6.30
N ALA A 65 2.88 -3.87 -6.61
CA ALA A 65 4.02 -4.32 -5.81
C ALA A 65 3.94 -3.86 -4.34
N VAL A 66 3.71 -2.56 -4.09
CA VAL A 66 3.66 -2.01 -2.72
C VAL A 66 2.45 -2.54 -1.95
N THR A 67 1.30 -2.67 -2.61
CA THR A 67 0.11 -3.21 -1.95
C THR A 67 0.30 -4.69 -1.60
N MET A 68 0.85 -5.49 -2.51
CA MET A 68 1.11 -6.90 -2.22
C MET A 68 2.19 -7.10 -1.14
N GLU A 69 3.26 -6.32 -1.13
CA GLU A 69 4.33 -6.39 -0.13
C GLU A 69 3.84 -6.05 1.29
N VAL A 70 2.93 -5.08 1.43
CA VAL A 70 2.33 -4.74 2.72
C VAL A 70 1.47 -5.90 3.25
N TYR A 71 0.65 -6.51 2.38
CA TYR A 71 -0.22 -7.61 2.79
C TYR A 71 0.53 -8.92 3.03
N THR A 72 1.70 -9.15 2.40
CA THR A 72 2.54 -10.31 2.73
C THR A 72 3.16 -10.20 4.12
N HIS A 73 3.48 -8.98 4.57
CA HIS A 73 4.03 -8.73 5.91
C HIS A 73 2.97 -8.70 7.02
N ILE A 74 1.70 -8.43 6.70
CA ILE A 74 0.60 -8.36 7.68
C ILE A 74 -0.45 -9.43 7.35
N PRO A 75 -0.27 -10.69 7.80
CA PRO A 75 -1.28 -11.70 7.54
C PRO A 75 -2.32 -11.58 8.64
N SER A 76 -3.40 -10.83 8.39
CA SER A 76 -4.61 -10.93 9.21
C SER A 76 -5.09 -12.38 9.20
N LYS A 77 -5.65 -12.85 10.33
CA LYS A 77 -6.14 -14.24 10.45
C LYS A 77 -7.21 -14.54 9.39
N GLU A 78 -7.96 -13.53 9.00
CA GLU A 78 -8.98 -13.56 7.95
C GLU A 78 -8.37 -13.63 6.55
N THR A 79 -7.34 -12.84 6.25
CA THR A 79 -6.59 -12.92 4.99
C THR A 79 -5.93 -14.30 4.82
N ARG A 80 -5.29 -14.85 5.87
CA ARG A 80 -4.80 -16.24 5.84
C ARG A 80 -5.92 -17.25 5.57
N ARG A 81 -7.09 -17.07 6.18
CA ARG A 81 -8.24 -17.97 6.00
C ARG A 81 -8.79 -17.89 4.58
N ALA A 82 -8.84 -16.70 3.98
CA ALA A 82 -9.26 -16.48 2.60
C ALA A 82 -8.26 -17.06 1.60
N LEU A 83 -6.96 -16.79 1.77
CA LEU A 83 -5.89 -17.36 0.94
C LEU A 83 -5.85 -18.89 1.03
N ARG A 84 -6.09 -19.47 2.22
CA ARG A 84 -6.20 -20.92 2.39
C ARG A 84 -7.40 -21.51 1.67
N LYS A 85 -8.55 -20.81 1.66
CA LYS A 85 -9.72 -21.22 0.87
C LYS A 85 -9.44 -21.12 -0.63
N LEU A 86 -8.76 -20.06 -1.07
CA LEU A 86 -8.36 -19.87 -2.46
C LEU A 86 -7.37 -20.95 -2.92
N GLY A 87 -6.36 -21.29 -2.13
CA GLY A 87 -5.42 -22.37 -2.41
C GLY A 87 -6.08 -23.76 -2.50
N LYS A 88 -7.10 -24.03 -1.68
CA LYS A 88 -7.93 -25.24 -1.80
C LYS A 88 -8.78 -25.27 -3.07
N ALA A 89 -9.33 -24.12 -3.47
CA ALA A 89 -10.11 -24.01 -4.70
C ALA A 89 -9.25 -24.15 -5.96
N LEU A 90 -8.01 -23.62 -5.93
CA LEU A 90 -7.06 -23.69 -7.05
C LEU A 90 -6.25 -25.00 -7.10
N GLY A 91 -6.17 -25.74 -6.00
CA GLY A 91 -5.48 -27.04 -5.92
C GLY A 91 -6.24 -28.23 -6.55
N GLY A 92 -7.47 -28.02 -7.02
CA GLY A 92 -8.32 -29.05 -7.61
C GLY A 92 -8.31 -29.03 -9.13
N LYS A 93 -7.20 -29.47 -9.75
CA LYS A 93 -7.08 -30.11 -11.08
C LYS A 93 -5.63 -30.01 -11.58
N ARG A 94 -4.75 -30.86 -11.06
CA ARG A 94 -3.61 -31.37 -11.83
C ARG A 94 -3.85 -32.84 -12.07
N GLY A 95 -4.64 -33.13 -13.12
CA GLY A 95 -4.59 -34.43 -13.77
C GLY A 95 -3.19 -34.60 -14.33
N ARG A 96 -2.44 -35.52 -13.73
CA ARG A 96 -1.19 -36.06 -14.27
C ARG A 96 -1.57 -37.16 -15.25
N PRO A 97 -1.19 -37.12 -16.54
CA PRO A 97 -1.02 -38.35 -17.28
C PRO A 97 0.39 -38.89 -16.99
N ALA A 98 0.43 -40.21 -16.78
CA ALA A 98 1.62 -41.00 -16.59
C ALA A 98 2.50 -40.98 -17.85
N LYS A 99 3.81 -41.04 -17.60
CA LYS A 99 4.88 -41.23 -18.58
C LYS A 99 4.79 -42.66 -19.14
N PRO A 100 5.03 -42.91 -20.44
CA PRO A 100 5.32 -44.26 -20.92
C PRO A 100 6.67 -44.76 -20.40
#